data_AF-A0A2V5XAC1-F1
#
_entry.id   AF-A0A2V5XAC1-F1
#
_cell.length_a   1.000
_cell.length_b   1.000
_cell.length_c   1.000
_cell.angle_alpha   90.00
_cell.angle_beta   90.00
_cell.angle_gamma   90.00
#
_symmetry.space_group_name_H-M   'P 1'
#
loop_
_entity.id
_entity.type
_entity.pdbx_description
1 polymer ?
#
loop_
_entity_poly.entity_id
_entity_poly.type
_entity_poly.pdbx_seq_one_letter_code
_entity_poly.pdbx_strand_id
1 'polypeptide(L)'
;MSSEIRVRFAPSPTGYLHIGGARTALFNWLFVRHHGGKLVLRIEDTDIKRNTEEAAAAIYEGLEWLGLNWDEGPHIGGNFGPYFQSQRTQIYERYLKKLQDGGHIFEDQGALRFRSPREHVVVNDLVCGKIDFDLTNPGTHPDMTIRRPDGSWIFHFVNVIDDIEMKISHVIRGEDHLSNTPKHVEIFRALGVEPPNYAHIPLILNRDGSKMSKRDEGAAVATYIEQGYAPEAVRNYLCLLGWSPKDNREKIDIESASSSSRGRFWKKRRSTSPKKNICAKCSRSCKRRSSCLKMCPNGRLISSRRNTNSIPSRLKKYSENRTRLRV
;
A
#
# COMPACT_ATOMS: atom_id res chain seq x y z
N MET A 1 21.84 17.91 -10.65
CA MET A 1 21.77 17.31 -9.30
C MET A 1 20.58 16.38 -9.29
N SER A 2 20.73 15.14 -8.80
CA SER A 2 19.56 14.25 -8.63
C SER A 2 18.59 14.92 -7.65
N SER A 3 17.35 15.15 -8.07
CA SER A 3 16.30 15.66 -7.20
C SER A 3 16.16 14.75 -5.98
N GLU A 4 15.93 15.32 -4.79
CA GLU A 4 15.65 14.57 -3.57
C GLU A 4 14.51 13.57 -3.80
N ILE A 5 14.68 12.33 -3.31
CA ILE A 5 13.60 11.34 -3.39
C ILE A 5 12.52 11.71 -2.38
N ARG A 6 11.34 11.96 -2.92
CA ARG A 6 10.12 12.22 -2.17
C ARG A 6 9.03 11.28 -2.66
N VAL A 7 8.43 10.56 -1.75
CA VAL A 7 7.31 9.64 -1.99
C VAL A 7 6.17 9.96 -1.04
N ARG A 8 5.01 9.35 -1.25
CA ARG A 8 3.85 9.60 -0.39
C ARG A 8 2.95 8.40 -0.20
N PHE A 9 2.39 8.31 1.00
CA PHE A 9 1.18 7.55 1.26
C PHE A 9 0.00 8.53 1.33
N ALA A 10 -0.99 8.32 0.46
CA ALA A 10 -2.11 9.25 0.28
C ALA A 10 -3.47 8.55 0.50
N PRO A 11 -3.85 8.20 1.74
CA PRO A 11 -5.10 7.51 2.01
C PRO A 11 -6.31 8.46 2.07
N SER A 12 -7.47 7.99 1.61
CA SER A 12 -8.76 8.64 1.90
C SER A 12 -9.36 8.07 3.19
N PRO A 13 -9.68 8.90 4.20
CA PRO A 13 -10.13 8.47 5.53
C PRO A 13 -11.61 8.04 5.53
N THR A 14 -11.92 7.00 4.78
CA THR A 14 -13.30 6.47 4.56
C THR A 14 -13.58 5.19 5.34
N GLY A 15 -12.75 4.88 6.33
CA GLY A 15 -12.79 3.69 7.16
C GLY A 15 -11.39 3.30 7.66
N TYR A 16 -11.26 2.08 8.16
CA TYR A 16 -10.00 1.55 8.70
C TYR A 16 -8.85 1.50 7.66
N LEU A 17 -7.61 1.45 8.17
CA LEU A 17 -6.44 1.16 7.35
C LEU A 17 -6.52 -0.24 6.75
N HIS A 18 -6.78 -0.31 5.44
CA HIS A 18 -6.80 -1.56 4.69
C HIS A 18 -5.39 -2.13 4.54
N ILE A 19 -5.26 -3.46 4.52
CA ILE A 19 -3.98 -4.17 4.42
C ILE A 19 -3.23 -3.85 3.11
N GLY A 20 -3.95 -3.59 2.02
CA GLY A 20 -3.39 -3.09 0.76
C GLY A 20 -2.88 -1.65 0.86
N GLY A 21 -3.56 -0.81 1.66
CA GLY A 21 -3.09 0.53 2.02
C GLY A 21 -1.83 0.47 2.87
N ALA A 22 -1.83 -0.34 3.94
CA ALA A 22 -0.67 -0.57 4.80
C ALA A 22 0.53 -1.12 4.02
N ARG A 23 0.29 -2.02 3.06
CA ARG A 23 1.32 -2.48 2.13
C ARG A 23 1.87 -1.34 1.29
N THR A 24 1.00 -0.51 0.71
CA THR A 24 1.45 0.65 -0.08
C THR A 24 2.31 1.60 0.77
N ALA A 25 1.89 1.89 2.01
CA ALA A 25 2.68 2.67 2.97
C ALA A 25 4.04 2.02 3.25
N LEU A 26 4.08 0.71 3.52
CA LEU A 26 5.30 -0.05 3.76
C LEU A 26 6.28 0.02 2.57
N PHE A 27 5.81 -0.14 1.33
CA PHE A 27 6.69 -0.08 0.15
C PHE A 27 7.27 1.33 -0.06
N ASN A 28 6.47 2.38 0.17
CA ASN A 28 6.96 3.76 0.14
C ASN A 28 8.00 4.00 1.26
N TRP A 29 7.73 3.53 2.48
CA TRP A 29 8.62 3.63 3.63
C TRP A 29 9.96 2.90 3.38
N LEU A 30 9.91 1.68 2.87
CA LEU A 30 11.12 0.91 2.53
C LEU A 30 11.92 1.58 1.42
N PHE A 31 11.24 2.20 0.44
CA PHE A 31 11.91 2.88 -0.66
C PHE A 31 12.75 4.06 -0.17
N VAL A 32 12.21 4.91 0.69
CA VAL A 32 12.95 6.06 1.25
C VAL A 32 14.04 5.64 2.22
N ARG A 33 13.85 4.55 2.97
CA ARG A 33 14.90 3.99 3.83
C ARG A 33 16.08 3.44 3.02
N HIS A 34 15.81 2.88 1.84
CA HIS A 34 16.85 2.34 0.97
C HIS A 34 17.64 3.42 0.21
N HIS A 35 16.96 4.44 -0.31
CA HIS A 35 17.61 5.42 -1.18
C HIS A 35 17.97 6.74 -0.48
N GLY A 36 17.47 6.95 0.74
CA GLY A 36 17.44 8.27 1.38
C GLY A 36 16.37 9.16 0.73
N GLY A 37 15.59 9.87 1.53
CA GLY A 37 14.50 10.70 1.03
C GLY A 37 13.47 11.04 2.10
N LYS A 38 12.28 11.45 1.65
CA LYS A 38 11.15 11.83 2.51
C LYS A 38 9.89 11.04 2.16
N LEU A 39 9.24 10.50 3.19
CA LEU A 39 7.89 9.95 3.11
C LEU A 39 6.88 11.00 3.57
N VAL A 40 5.98 11.39 2.66
CA VAL A 40 4.88 12.31 2.96
C VAL A 40 3.60 11.52 3.26
N LEU A 41 2.91 11.85 4.35
CA LEU A 41 1.54 11.43 4.60
C LEU A 41 0.58 12.55 4.18
N ARG A 42 -0.29 12.28 3.20
CA ARG A 42 -1.30 13.23 2.72
C ARG A 42 -2.70 12.64 2.86
N ILE A 43 -3.60 13.32 3.53
CA ILE A 43 -4.97 12.85 3.71
C ILE A 43 -5.84 13.33 2.56
N GLU A 44 -6.37 12.38 1.79
CA GLU A 44 -7.23 12.66 0.62
C GLU A 44 -8.70 12.72 1.03
N ASP A 45 -9.05 13.81 1.72
CA ASP A 45 -10.34 14.02 2.39
C ASP A 45 -11.34 14.87 1.59
N THR A 46 -11.24 14.92 0.25
CA THR A 46 -12.13 15.75 -0.59
C THR A 46 -13.60 15.32 -0.61
N ASP A 47 -13.91 14.07 -0.25
CA ASP A 47 -15.30 13.58 -0.15
C ASP A 47 -15.82 13.70 1.29
N ILE A 48 -16.25 14.91 1.66
CA ILE A 48 -16.68 15.27 3.03
C ILE A 48 -17.72 14.28 3.59
N LYS A 49 -18.59 13.73 2.75
CA LYS A 49 -19.67 12.82 3.21
C LYS A 49 -19.17 11.46 3.66
N ARG A 50 -18.02 11.01 3.15
CA ARG A 50 -17.47 9.69 3.45
C ARG A 50 -16.29 9.71 4.40
N ASN A 51 -15.73 10.90 4.66
CA ASN A 51 -14.56 11.06 5.50
C ASN A 51 -14.95 11.31 6.95
N THR A 52 -14.28 10.64 7.88
CA THR A 52 -14.49 10.85 9.32
C THR A 52 -13.18 11.00 10.05
N GLU A 53 -13.20 11.72 11.17
CA GLU A 53 -12.03 11.91 12.02
C GLU A 53 -11.56 10.58 12.61
N GLU A 54 -12.51 9.70 12.97
CA GLU A 54 -12.22 8.35 13.49
C GLU A 54 -11.50 7.49 12.45
N ALA A 55 -11.89 7.59 11.18
CA ALA A 55 -11.23 6.88 10.10
C ALA A 55 -9.81 7.42 9.86
N ALA A 56 -9.59 8.73 9.99
CA ALA A 56 -8.25 9.31 9.94
C ALA A 56 -7.40 8.85 11.14
N ALA A 57 -7.95 8.86 12.34
CA ALA A 57 -7.31 8.35 13.56
C ALA A 57 -6.90 6.88 13.42
N ALA A 58 -7.80 6.02 12.92
CA ALA A 58 -7.52 4.61 12.68
C ALA A 58 -6.40 4.38 11.64
N ILE A 59 -6.22 5.31 10.70
CA ILE A 59 -5.07 5.28 9.78
C ILE A 59 -3.78 5.63 10.53
N TYR A 60 -3.77 6.68 11.34
CA TYR A 60 -2.59 7.08 12.11
C TYR A 60 -2.17 5.98 13.09
N GLU A 61 -3.09 5.47 13.89
CA GLU A 61 -2.84 4.38 14.84
C GLU A 61 -2.31 3.13 14.14
N GLY A 62 -2.87 2.77 12.98
CA GLY A 62 -2.41 1.64 12.20
C GLY A 62 -0.98 1.83 11.64
N LEU A 63 -0.64 3.03 11.19
CA LEU A 63 0.70 3.35 10.71
C LEU A 63 1.72 3.39 11.86
N GLU A 64 1.38 4.01 12.98
CA GLU A 64 2.22 4.09 14.18
C GLU A 64 2.47 2.71 14.79
N TRP A 65 1.42 1.89 14.91
CA TRP A 65 1.55 0.51 15.38
C TRP A 65 2.46 -0.31 14.47
N LEU A 66 2.35 -0.13 13.15
CA LEU A 66 3.26 -0.76 12.20
C LEU A 66 4.67 -0.12 12.21
N GLY A 67 4.92 0.99 12.90
CA GLY A 67 6.20 1.70 12.87
C GLY A 67 6.52 2.38 11.54
N LEU A 68 5.49 2.70 10.75
CA LEU A 68 5.61 3.32 9.41
C LEU A 68 5.51 4.85 9.51
N ASN A 69 6.45 5.44 10.25
CA ASN A 69 6.50 6.88 10.47
C ASN A 69 6.72 7.64 9.15
N TRP A 70 6.14 8.83 9.05
CA TRP A 70 6.32 9.77 7.94
C TRP A 70 7.20 10.95 8.36
N ASP A 71 7.86 11.59 7.39
CA ASP A 71 8.74 12.74 7.61
C ASP A 71 7.98 14.07 7.53
N GLU A 72 6.88 14.08 6.76
CA GLU A 72 6.02 15.24 6.53
C GLU A 72 4.57 14.78 6.48
N GLY A 73 3.65 15.55 7.06
CA GLY A 73 2.24 15.15 7.11
C GLY A 73 1.46 15.78 8.26
N PRO A 74 0.23 15.30 8.52
CA PRO A 74 -0.49 15.63 9.74
C PRO A 74 0.36 15.40 11.00
N HIS A 75 0.10 16.19 12.03
CA HIS A 75 0.78 16.20 13.35
C HIS A 75 2.26 16.65 13.35
N ILE A 76 3.03 16.29 12.33
CA ILE A 76 4.48 16.62 12.23
C ILE A 76 4.71 17.91 11.43
N GLY A 77 3.80 18.23 10.50
CA GLY A 77 3.93 19.40 9.63
C GLY A 77 4.94 19.17 8.50
N GLY A 78 5.60 20.25 8.07
CA GLY A 78 6.57 20.26 6.98
C GLY A 78 6.30 21.39 5.99
N ASN A 79 7.20 21.55 5.01
CA ASN A 79 7.28 22.76 4.18
C ASN A 79 6.18 22.85 3.10
N PHE A 80 5.44 21.77 2.84
CA PHE A 80 4.46 21.71 1.74
C PHE A 80 3.03 21.50 2.24
N GLY A 81 2.79 21.76 3.52
CA GLY A 81 1.46 21.73 4.11
C GLY A 81 0.51 22.79 3.53
N PRO A 82 -0.78 22.74 3.88
CA PRO A 82 -1.43 21.75 4.75
C PRO A 82 -1.45 20.34 4.12
N TYR A 83 -1.50 19.28 4.92
CA TYR A 83 -1.47 17.89 4.43
C TYR A 83 -2.85 17.23 4.35
N PHE A 84 -3.92 18.02 4.47
CA PHE A 84 -5.31 17.63 4.24
C PHE A 84 -5.79 18.29 2.97
N GLN A 85 -6.35 17.52 2.04
CA GLN A 85 -6.82 18.05 0.76
C GLN A 85 -7.96 19.04 0.93
N SER A 86 -8.82 18.86 1.93
CA SER A 86 -9.91 19.79 2.29
C SER A 86 -9.42 21.21 2.62
N GLN A 87 -8.17 21.35 3.08
CA GLN A 87 -7.56 22.62 3.49
C GLN A 87 -6.79 23.32 2.36
N ARG A 88 -6.79 22.74 1.15
CA ARG A 88 -5.90 23.15 0.05
C ARG A 88 -6.63 23.78 -1.14
N THR A 89 -7.93 24.10 -0.99
CA THR A 89 -8.75 24.68 -2.07
C THR A 89 -8.10 25.86 -2.79
N GLN A 90 -7.48 26.80 -2.07
CA GLN A 90 -6.82 27.95 -2.70
C GLN A 90 -5.67 27.54 -3.63
N ILE A 91 -4.95 26.45 -3.32
CA ILE A 91 -3.91 25.90 -4.18
C ILE A 91 -4.54 25.39 -5.48
N TYR A 92 -5.61 24.60 -5.36
CA TYR A 92 -6.33 24.05 -6.50
C TYR A 92 -6.89 25.15 -7.41
N GLU A 93 -7.45 26.23 -6.85
CA GLU A 93 -7.93 27.37 -7.62
C GLU A 93 -6.80 28.05 -8.43
N ARG A 94 -5.58 28.17 -7.86
CA ARG A 94 -4.43 28.72 -8.61
C ARG A 94 -4.05 27.86 -9.81
N TYR A 95 -4.06 26.54 -9.64
CA TYR A 95 -3.75 25.61 -10.74
C TYR A 95 -4.89 25.52 -11.77
N LEU A 96 -6.14 25.59 -11.30
CA LEU A 96 -7.30 25.67 -12.18
C LEU A 96 -7.17 26.90 -13.07
N LYS A 97 -6.83 28.07 -12.49
CA LYS A 97 -6.61 29.29 -13.25
C LYS A 97 -5.51 29.15 -14.30
N LYS A 98 -4.36 28.54 -13.96
CA LYS A 98 -3.30 28.28 -14.94
C LYS A 98 -3.79 27.44 -16.12
N LEU A 99 -4.57 26.39 -15.85
CA LEU A 99 -5.13 25.53 -16.89
C LEU A 99 -6.21 26.25 -17.71
N GLN A 100 -7.03 27.11 -17.10
CA GLN A 100 -8.01 27.95 -17.80
C GLN A 100 -7.31 28.95 -18.72
N ASP A 101 -6.30 29.65 -18.22
CA ASP A 101 -5.51 30.61 -18.99
C ASP A 101 -4.77 29.92 -20.16
N GLY A 102 -4.41 28.64 -19.99
CA GLY A 102 -3.86 27.78 -21.07
C GLY A 102 -4.89 27.15 -22.01
N GLY A 103 -6.19 27.43 -21.85
CA GLY A 103 -7.25 26.87 -22.71
C GLY A 103 -7.53 25.38 -22.50
N HIS A 104 -7.02 24.79 -21.43
CA HIS A 104 -7.18 23.37 -21.12
C HIS A 104 -8.49 23.03 -20.42
N ILE A 105 -9.25 24.04 -19.96
CA ILE A 105 -10.48 23.85 -19.20
C ILE A 105 -11.68 24.37 -19.99
N PHE A 106 -12.80 23.65 -19.92
CA PHE A 106 -14.09 24.13 -20.39
C PHE A 106 -15.19 23.75 -19.41
N GLU A 107 -16.31 24.46 -19.49
CA GLU A 107 -17.52 24.14 -18.72
C GLU A 107 -18.46 23.27 -19.56
N ASP A 108 -19.04 22.26 -18.93
CA ASP A 108 -20.08 21.41 -19.51
C ASP A 108 -21.07 21.03 -18.40
N GLN A 109 -22.33 21.43 -18.55
CA GLN A 109 -23.41 21.17 -17.59
C GLN A 109 -23.07 21.60 -16.15
N GLY A 110 -22.42 22.76 -15.99
CA GLY A 110 -21.97 23.30 -14.71
C GLY A 110 -20.74 22.61 -14.10
N ALA A 111 -20.21 21.55 -14.74
CA ALA A 111 -18.96 20.93 -14.34
C ALA A 111 -17.79 21.55 -15.10
N LEU A 112 -16.63 21.70 -14.43
CA LEU A 112 -15.39 22.07 -15.10
C LEU A 112 -14.67 20.80 -15.52
N ARG A 113 -14.33 20.72 -16.81
CA ARG A 113 -13.66 19.57 -17.42
C ARG A 113 -12.31 19.97 -18.00
N PHE A 114 -11.37 19.05 -17.89
CA PHE A 114 -10.08 19.13 -18.56
C PHE A 114 -10.22 18.57 -19.98
N ARG A 115 -9.81 19.37 -20.97
CA ARG A 115 -9.75 19.03 -22.38
C ARG A 115 -8.54 18.13 -22.64
N SER A 116 -8.79 16.85 -22.84
CA SER A 116 -7.76 15.90 -23.27
C SER A 116 -7.17 16.33 -24.61
N PRO A 117 -5.83 16.31 -24.77
CA PRO A 117 -5.17 16.55 -26.06
C PRO A 117 -5.51 15.53 -27.15
N ARG A 118 -6.16 14.40 -26.81
CA ARG A 118 -6.50 13.32 -27.74
C ARG A 118 -5.27 12.66 -28.36
N GLU A 119 -4.32 12.31 -27.50
CA GLU A 119 -3.05 11.71 -27.91
C GLU A 119 -2.79 10.38 -27.19
N HIS A 120 -1.80 9.64 -27.69
CA HIS A 120 -1.25 8.51 -26.97
C HIS A 120 -0.42 8.98 -25.77
N VAL A 121 -0.55 8.27 -24.66
CA VAL A 121 0.25 8.48 -23.46
C VAL A 121 1.02 7.22 -23.12
N VAL A 122 2.31 7.27 -23.36
CA VAL A 122 3.24 6.21 -22.94
C VAL A 122 3.64 6.42 -21.48
N VAL A 123 3.35 5.43 -20.64
CA VAL A 123 3.75 5.38 -19.23
C VAL A 123 4.87 4.36 -19.07
N ASN A 124 6.04 4.82 -18.63
CA ASN A 124 7.17 3.95 -18.26
C ASN A 124 7.07 3.59 -16.77
N ASP A 125 6.34 2.53 -16.45
CA ASP A 125 6.15 2.09 -15.06
C ASP A 125 7.32 1.21 -14.58
N LEU A 126 7.83 1.49 -13.38
CA LEU A 126 8.98 0.78 -12.80
C LEU A 126 8.68 -0.69 -12.44
N VAL A 127 7.39 -1.08 -12.34
CA VAL A 127 6.94 -2.44 -12.01
C VAL A 127 6.30 -3.12 -13.23
N CYS A 128 5.40 -2.41 -13.91
CA CYS A 128 4.62 -2.94 -15.03
C CYS A 128 5.32 -2.80 -16.39
N GLY A 129 6.38 -2.00 -16.49
CA GLY A 129 7.10 -1.72 -17.72
C GLY A 129 6.46 -0.60 -18.55
N LYS A 130 6.88 -0.50 -19.82
CA LYS A 130 6.35 0.47 -20.78
C LYS A 130 4.94 0.06 -21.22
N ILE A 131 3.98 0.96 -21.05
CA ILE A 131 2.58 0.77 -21.47
C ILE A 131 2.17 1.97 -22.31
N ASP A 132 1.55 1.71 -23.46
CA ASP A 132 0.99 2.74 -24.33
C ASP A 132 -0.52 2.79 -24.12
N PHE A 133 -1.04 3.96 -23.73
CA PHE A 133 -2.47 4.21 -23.58
C PHE A 133 -2.96 5.08 -24.74
N ASP A 134 -3.99 4.61 -25.43
CA ASP A 134 -4.68 5.37 -26.48
C ASP A 134 -5.82 6.20 -25.87
N LEU A 135 -5.66 7.52 -25.81
CA LEU A 135 -6.68 8.47 -25.32
C LEU A 135 -7.33 9.25 -26.48
N THR A 136 -7.11 8.82 -27.73
CA THR A 136 -7.62 9.53 -28.91
C THR A 136 -9.14 9.43 -29.05
N ASN A 137 -9.74 8.35 -28.53
CA ASN A 137 -11.19 8.11 -28.63
C ASN A 137 -11.96 8.71 -27.43
N PRO A 138 -12.77 9.76 -27.64
CA PRO A 138 -13.56 10.40 -26.58
C PRO A 138 -14.67 9.51 -26.02
N GLY A 139 -15.10 8.47 -26.73
CA GLY A 139 -16.11 7.53 -26.25
C GLY A 139 -15.59 6.59 -25.16
N THR A 140 -14.33 6.20 -25.23
CA THR A 140 -13.67 5.36 -24.20
C THR A 140 -12.93 6.20 -23.16
N HIS A 141 -12.40 7.36 -23.58
CA HIS A 141 -11.67 8.30 -22.75
C HIS A 141 -12.28 9.70 -22.81
N PRO A 142 -13.43 9.95 -22.18
CA PRO A 142 -14.05 11.27 -22.18
C PRO A 142 -13.21 12.30 -21.42
N ASP A 143 -13.45 13.58 -21.71
CA ASP A 143 -12.83 14.70 -20.99
C ASP A 143 -13.15 14.62 -19.51
N MET A 144 -12.09 14.60 -18.69
CA MET A 144 -12.25 14.33 -17.26
C MET A 144 -12.84 15.54 -16.55
N THR A 145 -13.84 15.31 -15.72
CA THR A 145 -14.28 16.32 -14.76
C THR A 145 -13.16 16.58 -13.75
N ILE A 146 -12.84 17.84 -13.51
CA ILE A 146 -11.89 18.27 -12.47
C ILE A 146 -12.60 18.97 -11.30
N ARG A 147 -13.77 19.58 -11.57
CA ARG A 147 -14.66 20.16 -10.56
C ARG A 147 -16.11 19.83 -10.91
N ARG A 148 -16.85 19.31 -9.93
CA ARG A 148 -18.28 19.00 -10.06
C ARG A 148 -19.14 20.28 -10.04
N PRO A 149 -20.41 20.22 -10.48
CA PRO A 149 -21.34 21.35 -10.38
C PRO A 149 -21.58 21.84 -8.95
N ASP A 150 -21.45 20.96 -7.94
CA ASP A 150 -21.52 21.32 -6.53
C ASP A 150 -20.25 22.02 -6.00
N GLY A 151 -19.30 22.33 -6.88
CA GLY A 151 -18.04 22.98 -6.56
C GLY A 151 -16.95 22.05 -6.01
N SER A 152 -17.25 20.78 -5.73
CA SER A 152 -16.29 19.83 -5.18
C SER A 152 -15.24 19.38 -6.20
N TRP A 153 -14.02 19.17 -5.73
CA TRP A 153 -12.91 18.72 -6.58
C TRP A 153 -12.96 17.21 -6.84
N ILE A 154 -12.42 16.81 -7.99
CA ILE A 154 -12.22 15.40 -8.35
C ILE A 154 -10.81 14.95 -8.01
N PHE A 155 -10.70 13.71 -7.52
CA PHE A 155 -9.45 13.02 -7.19
C PHE A 155 -8.33 13.24 -8.22
N HIS A 156 -8.61 13.10 -9.52
CA HIS A 156 -7.59 13.22 -10.56
C HIS A 156 -6.86 14.56 -10.52
N PHE A 157 -7.58 15.65 -10.30
CA PHE A 157 -7.02 16.99 -10.31
C PHE A 157 -6.20 17.22 -9.05
N VAL A 158 -6.81 17.09 -7.86
CA VAL A 158 -6.15 17.36 -6.58
C VAL A 158 -4.94 16.45 -6.34
N ASN A 159 -5.00 15.18 -6.77
CA ASN A 159 -3.89 14.24 -6.63
C ASN A 159 -2.66 14.70 -7.43
N VAL A 160 -2.85 15.20 -8.66
CA VAL A 160 -1.76 15.73 -9.48
C VAL A 160 -1.21 17.02 -8.88
N ILE A 161 -2.09 17.97 -8.51
CA ILE A 161 -1.65 19.25 -7.97
C ILE A 161 -0.85 19.07 -6.68
N ASP A 162 -1.27 18.15 -5.80
CA ASP A 162 -0.53 17.88 -4.58
C ASP A 162 0.77 17.12 -4.81
N ASP A 163 0.82 16.22 -5.78
CA ASP A 163 2.07 15.56 -6.14
C ASP A 163 3.08 16.60 -6.71
N ILE A 164 2.62 17.64 -7.43
CA ILE A 164 3.45 18.79 -7.85
C ILE A 164 3.91 19.62 -6.65
N GLU A 165 2.97 20.11 -5.84
CA GLU A 165 3.27 21.05 -4.74
C GLU A 165 4.14 20.40 -3.65
N MET A 166 3.93 19.12 -3.37
CA MET A 166 4.73 18.35 -2.42
C MET A 166 6.02 17.78 -3.04
N LYS A 167 6.31 18.12 -4.30
CA LYS A 167 7.51 17.72 -5.05
C LYS A 167 7.73 16.21 -5.05
N ILE A 168 6.65 15.44 -5.22
CA ILE A 168 6.72 13.98 -5.26
C ILE A 168 7.52 13.56 -6.48
N SER A 169 8.55 12.75 -6.24
CA SER A 169 9.47 12.23 -7.26
C SER A 169 9.07 10.84 -7.74
N HIS A 170 8.46 10.03 -6.87
CA HIS A 170 8.03 8.67 -7.15
C HIS A 170 6.65 8.41 -6.56
N VAL A 171 5.76 7.90 -7.41
CA VAL A 171 4.40 7.48 -7.05
C VAL A 171 4.36 5.97 -7.00
N ILE A 172 4.43 5.43 -5.79
CA ILE A 172 4.27 4.00 -5.52
C ILE A 172 2.85 3.77 -4.98
N ARG A 173 1.99 3.11 -5.77
CA ARG A 173 0.57 2.89 -5.44
C ARG A 173 0.02 1.60 -6.04
N GLY A 174 -1.16 1.15 -5.63
CA GLY A 174 -1.80 -0.05 -6.15
C GLY A 174 -2.07 0.01 -7.66
N GLU A 175 -1.96 -1.13 -8.36
CA GLU A 175 -2.18 -1.24 -9.81
C GLU A 175 -3.62 -0.93 -10.26
N ASP A 176 -4.57 -0.84 -9.34
CA ASP A 176 -5.92 -0.33 -9.62
C ASP A 176 -5.95 1.16 -10.02
N HIS A 177 -4.88 1.91 -9.73
CA HIS A 177 -4.74 3.28 -10.21
C HIS A 177 -3.95 3.39 -11.53
N LEU A 178 -3.49 2.29 -12.12
CA LEU A 178 -2.66 2.31 -13.32
C LEU A 178 -3.36 3.00 -14.49
N SER A 179 -4.65 2.69 -14.72
CA SER A 179 -5.48 3.29 -15.77
C SER A 179 -5.78 4.78 -15.57
N ASN A 180 -5.55 5.32 -14.37
CA ASN A 180 -5.69 6.75 -14.08
C ASN A 180 -4.44 7.54 -14.45
N THR A 181 -3.29 6.86 -14.52
CA THR A 181 -1.98 7.48 -14.78
C THR A 181 -1.91 8.28 -16.08
N PRO A 182 -2.42 7.82 -17.23
CA PRO A 182 -2.35 8.63 -18.44
C PRO A 182 -3.12 9.96 -18.31
N LYS A 183 -4.27 9.96 -17.63
CA LYS A 183 -5.03 11.19 -17.33
C LYS A 183 -4.22 12.14 -16.44
N HIS A 184 -3.52 11.60 -15.44
CA HIS A 184 -2.64 12.39 -14.58
C HIS A 184 -1.50 13.02 -15.39
N VAL A 185 -0.89 12.24 -16.30
CA VAL A 185 0.20 12.72 -17.18
C VAL A 185 -0.26 13.85 -18.11
N GLU A 186 -1.47 13.81 -18.65
CA GLU A 186 -2.01 14.93 -19.44
C GLU A 186 -2.07 16.23 -18.63
N ILE A 187 -2.49 16.17 -17.35
CA ILE A 187 -2.52 17.36 -16.48
C ILE A 187 -1.10 17.87 -16.18
N PHE A 188 -0.15 16.98 -15.86
CA PHE A 188 1.25 17.35 -15.66
C PHE A 188 1.82 18.07 -16.90
N ARG A 189 1.60 17.51 -18.10
CA ARG A 189 2.06 18.10 -19.38
C ARG A 189 1.42 19.45 -19.65
N ALA A 190 0.11 19.58 -19.42
CA ALA A 190 -0.61 20.85 -19.59
C ALA A 190 -0.12 21.95 -18.62
N LEU A 191 0.40 21.56 -17.45
CA LEU A 191 1.03 22.48 -16.50
C LEU A 191 2.52 22.74 -16.78
N GLY A 192 3.09 22.09 -17.81
CA GLY A 192 4.53 22.18 -18.12
C GLY A 192 5.42 21.54 -17.07
N VAL A 193 4.92 20.56 -16.30
CA VAL A 193 5.65 19.87 -15.23
C VAL A 193 5.94 18.44 -15.65
N GLU A 194 7.15 17.95 -15.38
CA GLU A 194 7.51 16.56 -15.61
C GLU A 194 6.77 15.64 -14.62
N PRO A 195 6.07 14.58 -15.09
CA PRO A 195 5.42 13.63 -14.19
C PRO A 195 6.43 12.88 -13.31
N PRO A 196 6.04 12.48 -12.09
CA PRO A 196 6.88 11.63 -11.25
C PRO A 196 7.08 10.24 -11.87
N ASN A 197 8.08 9.52 -11.38
CA ASN A 197 8.24 8.11 -11.71
C ASN A 197 7.10 7.29 -11.11
N TYR A 198 6.46 6.41 -11.89
CA TYR A 198 5.36 5.57 -11.42
C TYR A 198 5.81 4.13 -11.14
N ALA A 199 5.30 3.55 -10.06
CA ALA A 199 5.48 2.15 -9.71
C ALA A 199 4.15 1.57 -9.20
N HIS A 200 3.46 0.80 -10.05
CA HIS A 200 2.17 0.23 -9.70
C HIS A 200 2.31 -1.18 -9.10
N ILE A 201 2.11 -1.28 -7.78
CA ILE A 201 2.27 -2.55 -7.05
C ILE A 201 1.04 -3.46 -7.23
N PRO A 202 1.22 -4.78 -7.41
CA PRO A 202 0.11 -5.71 -7.63
C PRO A 202 -0.95 -5.70 -6.52
N LEU A 203 -2.20 -5.97 -6.85
CA LEU A 203 -3.28 -6.06 -5.87
C LEU A 203 -3.10 -7.26 -4.95
N ILE A 204 -3.62 -7.12 -3.73
CA ILE A 204 -3.80 -8.25 -2.82
C ILE A 204 -5.09 -8.96 -3.24
N LEU A 205 -4.99 -10.26 -3.47
CA LEU A 205 -6.09 -11.11 -3.88
C LEU A 205 -6.53 -12.01 -2.72
N ASN A 206 -7.82 -12.30 -2.69
CA ASN A 206 -8.43 -13.31 -1.83
C ASN A 206 -8.03 -14.72 -2.25
N ARG A 207 -8.46 -15.70 -1.45
CA ARG A 207 -8.16 -17.12 -1.71
C ARG A 207 -8.70 -17.63 -3.04
N ASP A 208 -9.84 -17.10 -3.44
CA ASP A 208 -10.54 -17.38 -4.70
C ASP A 208 -9.98 -16.59 -5.91
N GLY A 209 -8.98 -15.72 -5.69
CA GLY A 209 -8.40 -14.86 -6.72
C GLY A 209 -9.14 -13.55 -6.96
N SER A 210 -10.26 -13.30 -6.26
CA SER A 210 -10.95 -12.00 -6.31
C SER A 210 -10.10 -10.90 -5.65
N LYS A 211 -10.30 -9.64 -6.06
CA LYS A 211 -9.64 -8.50 -5.40
C LYS A 211 -10.10 -8.41 -3.94
N MET A 212 -9.17 -8.31 -3.01
CA MET A 212 -9.50 -8.11 -1.61
C MET A 212 -10.19 -6.75 -1.41
N SER A 213 -11.38 -6.79 -0.84
CA SER A 213 -12.23 -5.65 -0.50
C SER A 213 -11.98 -5.16 0.92
N LYS A 214 -12.63 -4.06 1.30
CA LYS A 214 -12.62 -3.56 2.69
C LYS A 214 -13.43 -4.43 3.66
N ARG A 215 -14.33 -5.27 3.15
CA ARG A 215 -15.26 -6.09 3.95
C ARG A 215 -14.76 -7.50 4.20
N ASP A 216 -13.64 -7.87 3.57
CA ASP A 216 -13.11 -9.23 3.63
C ASP A 216 -12.41 -9.48 4.97
N GLU A 217 -12.43 -10.73 5.43
CA GLU A 217 -11.78 -11.12 6.67
C GLU A 217 -10.26 -10.87 6.59
N GLY A 218 -9.70 -10.19 7.60
CA GLY A 218 -8.28 -9.82 7.63
C GLY A 218 -7.90 -8.64 6.72
N ALA A 219 -8.88 -7.92 6.16
CA ALA A 219 -8.64 -6.74 5.34
C ALA A 219 -8.17 -5.51 6.14
N ALA A 220 -8.46 -5.42 7.43
CA ALA A 220 -8.16 -4.27 8.29
C ALA A 220 -6.95 -4.53 9.19
N VAL A 221 -6.06 -3.54 9.31
CA VAL A 221 -4.90 -3.61 10.23
C VAL A 221 -5.37 -3.77 11.68
N ALA A 222 -6.46 -3.09 12.09
CA ALA A 222 -7.03 -3.18 13.43
C ALA A 222 -7.30 -4.62 13.89
N THR A 223 -7.77 -5.49 12.98
CA THR A 223 -8.01 -6.91 13.27
C THR A 223 -6.74 -7.64 13.73
N TYR A 224 -5.56 -7.28 13.19
CA TYR A 224 -4.30 -7.87 13.62
C TYR A 224 -3.84 -7.35 14.98
N ILE A 225 -4.14 -6.08 15.28
CA ILE A 225 -3.88 -5.48 16.59
C ILE A 225 -4.72 -6.21 17.65
N GLU A 226 -6.03 -6.30 17.43
CA GLU A 226 -7.00 -6.94 18.34
C GLU A 226 -6.69 -8.42 18.59
N GLN A 227 -6.20 -9.14 17.57
CA GLN A 227 -5.82 -10.54 17.69
C GLN A 227 -4.42 -10.75 18.32
N GLY A 228 -3.73 -9.68 18.72
CA GLY A 228 -2.46 -9.75 19.43
C GLY A 228 -1.27 -10.15 18.54
N TYR A 229 -1.31 -9.85 17.25
CA TYR A 229 -0.14 -10.03 16.39
C TYR A 229 0.97 -9.06 16.78
N ALA A 230 2.23 -9.44 16.53
CA ALA A 230 3.35 -8.50 16.63
C ALA A 230 3.43 -7.63 15.36
N PRO A 231 3.67 -6.32 15.46
CA PRO A 231 3.74 -5.43 14.30
C PRO A 231 4.86 -5.82 13.32
N GLU A 232 6.00 -6.31 13.82
CA GLU A 232 7.10 -6.84 12.99
C GLU A 232 6.64 -8.01 12.13
N ALA A 233 5.80 -8.88 12.68
CA ALA A 233 5.28 -10.05 11.98
C ALA A 233 4.31 -9.63 10.86
N VAL A 234 3.46 -8.63 11.12
CA VAL A 234 2.55 -8.07 10.12
C VAL A 234 3.33 -7.36 9.02
N ARG A 235 4.32 -6.50 9.36
CA ARG A 235 5.18 -5.87 8.34
C ARG A 235 5.88 -6.92 7.47
N ASN A 236 6.40 -7.99 8.07
CA ASN A 236 7.07 -9.05 7.32
C ASN A 236 6.11 -9.75 6.36
N TYR A 237 4.90 -10.05 6.85
CA TYR A 237 3.84 -10.62 6.01
C TYR A 237 3.48 -9.69 4.84
N LEU A 238 3.26 -8.40 5.11
CA LEU A 238 2.97 -7.38 4.09
C LEU A 238 4.07 -7.26 3.02
N CYS A 239 5.34 -7.34 3.43
CA CYS A 239 6.49 -7.31 2.54
C CYS A 239 6.48 -8.51 1.58
N LEU A 240 6.09 -9.68 2.08
CA LEU A 240 6.02 -10.92 1.29
C LEU A 240 4.81 -10.97 0.34
N LEU A 241 3.81 -10.12 0.56
CA LEU A 241 2.72 -9.94 -0.39
C LEU A 241 3.27 -9.17 -1.60
N GLY A 242 3.52 -9.88 -2.70
CA GLY A 242 3.95 -9.30 -3.97
C GLY A 242 5.45 -9.01 -4.13
N TRP A 243 6.26 -9.31 -3.11
CA TRP A 243 7.73 -9.40 -3.23
C TRP A 243 8.23 -10.63 -2.48
N SER A 244 9.29 -11.28 -2.96
CA SER A 244 9.91 -12.39 -2.26
C SER A 244 11.41 -12.37 -2.47
N PRO A 245 12.22 -12.53 -1.42
CA PRO A 245 13.66 -12.72 -1.55
C PRO A 245 13.99 -13.94 -2.43
N LYS A 246 15.12 -13.89 -3.13
CA LYS A 246 15.54 -14.96 -4.06
C LYS A 246 15.85 -16.29 -3.37
N ASP A 247 16.24 -16.24 -2.10
CA ASP A 247 16.59 -17.39 -1.26
C ASP A 247 15.36 -18.03 -0.59
N ASN A 248 14.14 -17.61 -0.96
CA ASN A 248 12.87 -18.08 -0.38
C ASN A 248 12.77 -17.90 1.15
N ARG A 249 13.56 -16.99 1.74
CA ARG A 249 13.44 -16.67 3.16
C ARG A 249 12.10 -16.00 3.45
N GLU A 250 11.42 -16.51 4.48
CA GLU A 250 10.11 -16.04 4.92
C GLU A 250 10.18 -15.14 6.16
N LYS A 251 11.36 -15.06 6.78
CA LYS A 251 11.67 -14.10 7.83
C LYS A 251 12.59 -13.02 7.27
N ILE A 252 12.08 -11.81 7.21
CA ILE A 252 12.77 -10.64 6.71
C ILE A 252 12.99 -9.73 7.90
N ASP A 253 14.26 -9.52 8.22
CA ASP A 253 14.64 -8.39 9.04
C ASP A 253 14.49 -7.13 8.17
N ILE A 254 13.40 -6.41 8.40
CA ILE A 254 12.95 -5.27 7.58
C ILE A 254 13.92 -4.09 7.69
N GLU A 255 14.54 -3.92 8.86
CA GLU A 255 15.58 -2.91 9.07
C GLU A 255 16.78 -3.24 8.18
N SER A 256 17.23 -4.50 8.16
CA SER A 256 18.33 -4.93 7.28
C SER A 256 17.94 -4.95 5.78
N ALA A 257 16.67 -5.18 5.44
CA ALA A 257 16.20 -5.21 4.05
C ALA A 257 16.31 -3.83 3.38
N SER A 258 16.19 -2.76 4.17
CA SER A 258 16.44 -1.39 3.70
C SER A 258 17.92 -1.14 3.35
N SER A 259 18.87 -1.89 3.93
CA SER A 259 20.32 -1.70 3.74
C SER A 259 20.96 -2.58 2.64
N SER A 260 20.24 -3.57 2.08
CA SER A 260 20.86 -4.57 1.19
C SER A 260 20.91 -4.11 -0.28
N SER A 261 22.12 -3.82 -0.72
CA SER A 261 22.55 -3.10 -1.94
C SER A 261 22.41 -3.84 -3.28
N ARG A 262 21.26 -4.45 -3.62
CA ARG A 262 21.07 -5.08 -4.96
C ARG A 262 19.68 -4.93 -5.58
N GLY A 263 19.35 -3.71 -6.02
CA GLY A 263 18.76 -3.38 -7.34
C GLY A 263 17.50 -4.07 -7.89
N ARG A 264 16.73 -4.84 -7.13
CA ARG A 264 15.52 -5.54 -7.63
C ARG A 264 14.37 -5.59 -6.62
N PHE A 265 13.95 -4.43 -6.16
CA PHE A 265 12.76 -4.27 -5.29
C PHE A 265 11.43 -4.48 -6.07
N TRP A 266 11.45 -4.39 -7.40
CA TRP A 266 10.26 -4.10 -8.23
C TRP A 266 9.89 -5.16 -9.29
N LYS A 267 10.25 -6.45 -9.14
CA LYS A 267 9.84 -7.45 -10.15
C LYS A 267 8.43 -7.96 -9.90
N LYS A 268 7.51 -7.70 -10.84
CA LYS A 268 6.17 -8.30 -10.90
C LYS A 268 6.26 -9.83 -10.85
N ARG A 269 5.64 -10.45 -9.86
CA ARG A 269 5.42 -11.90 -9.82
C ARG A 269 4.13 -12.22 -10.57
N ARG A 270 4.14 -13.19 -11.49
CA ARG A 270 2.89 -13.83 -11.94
C ARG A 270 2.27 -14.51 -10.71
N SER A 271 0.97 -14.32 -10.49
CA SER A 271 0.26 -14.74 -9.29
C SER A 271 0.67 -16.14 -8.84
N THR A 272 1.12 -16.27 -7.60
CA THR A 272 1.23 -17.58 -6.95
C THR A 272 -0.01 -17.74 -6.09
N SER A 273 -0.75 -18.83 -6.32
CA SER A 273 -1.95 -19.17 -5.54
C SER A 273 -1.71 -19.01 -4.03
N PRO A 274 -2.75 -18.64 -3.27
CA PRO A 274 -2.71 -18.46 -1.81
C PRO A 274 -2.48 -19.76 -1.01
N LYS A 275 -1.95 -20.82 -1.65
CA LYS A 275 -1.66 -22.13 -1.04
C LYS A 275 -0.46 -22.12 -0.08
N LYS A 276 0.25 -21.01 0.06
CA LYS A 276 1.32 -20.86 1.04
C LYS A 276 1.09 -19.56 1.82
N ASN A 277 0.69 -19.71 3.07
CA ASN A 277 0.93 -18.84 4.23
C ASN A 277 -0.31 -18.64 5.09
N ILE A 278 -0.08 -18.72 6.41
CA ILE A 278 -1.01 -18.75 7.55
C ILE A 278 -1.49 -20.17 7.90
N CYS A 279 -0.67 -20.88 8.69
CA CYS A 279 -1.13 -21.97 9.54
C CYS A 279 -1.69 -21.36 10.83
N ALA A 280 -2.98 -21.02 10.81
CA ALA A 280 -3.74 -20.62 11.99
C ALA A 280 -4.33 -21.86 12.67
N LYS A 281 -3.73 -22.29 13.79
CA LYS A 281 -4.29 -23.02 14.94
C LYS A 281 -3.20 -23.85 15.63
N CYS A 282 -2.86 -23.45 16.86
CA CYS A 282 -2.01 -24.23 17.75
C CYS A 282 -2.88 -25.25 18.50
N SER A 283 -2.97 -26.48 17.99
CA SER A 283 -3.44 -27.63 18.77
C SER A 283 -2.24 -28.52 19.11
N ARG A 284 -2.24 -29.06 20.35
CA ARG A 284 -1.10 -29.71 21.03
C ARG A 284 -0.51 -30.97 20.36
N SER A 285 -0.91 -31.35 19.14
CA SER A 285 -0.49 -32.60 18.49
C SER A 285 0.60 -32.47 17.40
N CYS A 286 1.03 -31.26 17.03
CA CYS A 286 1.95 -31.09 15.89
C CYS A 286 3.44 -31.11 16.31
N LYS A 287 3.98 -32.30 16.63
CA LYS A 287 5.38 -32.48 17.08
C LYS A 287 6.36 -33.06 16.04
N ARG A 288 6.02 -33.21 14.75
CA ARG A 288 6.88 -33.99 13.81
C ARG A 288 7.05 -33.50 12.36
N ARG A 289 7.04 -32.19 12.05
CA ARG A 289 7.53 -31.72 10.73
C ARG A 289 8.38 -30.46 10.84
N SER A 290 9.64 -30.58 10.46
CA SER A 290 10.75 -29.63 10.60
C SER A 290 10.79 -28.52 9.53
N SER A 291 9.65 -28.09 8.98
CA SER A 291 9.64 -27.07 7.90
C SER A 291 8.43 -26.12 7.90
N CYS A 292 7.73 -25.96 9.02
CA CYS A 292 6.65 -24.97 9.15
C CYS A 292 6.90 -24.08 10.36
N LEU A 293 7.24 -22.81 10.13
CA LEU A 293 7.19 -21.78 11.17
C LEU A 293 5.72 -21.45 11.44
N LYS A 294 5.18 -22.03 12.52
CA LYS A 294 3.85 -21.67 13.05
C LYS A 294 4.00 -20.45 13.94
N MET A 295 3.30 -19.35 13.61
CA MET A 295 3.11 -18.24 14.54
C MET A 295 2.19 -18.69 15.68
N CYS A 296 2.59 -18.39 16.91
CA CYS A 296 1.75 -18.56 18.10
C CYS A 296 1.51 -17.18 18.72
N PRO A 297 0.31 -16.91 19.28
CA PRO A 297 -0.05 -15.58 19.80
C PRO A 297 0.78 -15.12 20.99
N ASN A 298 1.51 -16.02 21.65
CA ASN A 298 2.28 -15.71 22.85
C ASN A 298 3.76 -15.62 22.49
N GLY A 299 4.26 -14.39 22.32
CA GLY A 299 5.63 -14.05 21.93
C GLY A 299 6.74 -14.57 22.86
N ARG A 300 7.04 -15.88 22.80
CA ARG A 300 8.30 -16.42 23.32
C ARG A 300 9.13 -17.04 22.19
N LEU A 301 10.23 -16.37 21.86
CA LEU A 301 11.36 -16.95 21.14
C LEU A 301 12.03 -17.99 22.07
N ILE A 302 11.78 -19.28 21.84
CA ILE A 302 12.55 -20.34 22.52
C ILE A 302 13.78 -20.63 21.66
N SER A 303 14.95 -20.18 22.10
CA SER A 303 16.23 -20.60 21.54
C SER A 303 16.53 -22.04 22.00
N SER A 304 16.58 -23.02 21.09
CA SER A 304 17.04 -24.38 21.44
C SER A 304 18.47 -24.61 20.96
N ARG A 305 19.45 -24.41 21.84
CA ARG A 305 20.71 -25.14 21.81
C ARG A 305 20.82 -25.95 23.10
N ARG A 306 20.56 -27.25 23.05
CA ARG A 306 21.25 -28.25 23.88
C ARG A 306 21.42 -29.54 23.08
N ASN A 307 22.69 -29.93 22.98
CA ASN A 307 23.22 -31.16 22.42
C ASN A 307 22.44 -32.40 22.88
N THR A 308 22.09 -33.24 21.92
CA THR A 308 21.79 -34.65 22.13
C THR A 308 23.10 -35.41 22.28
N ASN A 309 23.31 -36.08 23.42
CA ASN A 309 24.13 -37.28 23.47
C ASN A 309 23.58 -38.25 24.51
N SER A 310 23.61 -39.53 24.15
CA SER A 310 23.39 -40.73 24.95
C SER A 310 21.96 -41.06 25.44
N ILE A 311 21.37 -42.07 24.79
CA ILE A 311 20.39 -43.01 25.34
C ILE A 311 21.17 -44.05 26.17
N PRO A 312 20.64 -44.52 27.32
CA PRO A 312 20.34 -45.95 27.41
C PRO A 312 19.01 -46.30 28.13
N SER A 313 18.34 -47.29 27.54
CA SER A 313 17.49 -48.36 28.08
C SER A 313 17.20 -48.44 29.59
N ARG A 314 15.91 -48.61 29.96
CA ARG A 314 15.36 -49.74 30.76
C ARG A 314 13.90 -49.51 31.22
N LEU A 315 13.07 -50.56 31.08
CA LEU A 315 12.01 -51.06 32.00
C LEU A 315 10.82 -50.10 32.29
N LYS A 316 9.55 -50.50 32.44
CA LYS A 316 8.90 -51.79 32.72
C LYS A 316 7.39 -51.68 32.41
N LYS A 317 6.81 -52.83 32.03
CA LYS A 317 5.40 -53.26 32.04
C LYS A 317 4.51 -52.70 33.17
N TYR A 318 3.20 -52.54 32.89
CA TYR A 318 2.01 -53.05 33.61
C TYR A 318 0.78 -52.76 32.70
N SER A 319 0.11 -53.76 32.09
CA SER A 319 -1.16 -54.44 32.52
C SER A 319 -2.18 -53.49 33.19
N GLU A 320 -3.50 -53.50 32.92
CA GLU A 320 -4.41 -54.56 32.50
C GLU A 320 -5.79 -53.97 32.13
N ASN A 321 -6.58 -54.78 31.43
CA ASN A 321 -8.01 -54.70 31.08
C ASN A 321 -8.95 -53.80 31.92
N ARG A 322 -9.93 -53.16 31.23
CA ARG A 322 -11.37 -53.53 31.32
C ARG A 322 -12.28 -52.69 30.39
N THR A 323 -12.91 -53.41 29.47
CA THR A 323 -14.35 -53.47 29.18
C THR A 323 -15.13 -52.23 28.71
N ARG A 324 -15.66 -52.38 27.48
CA ARG A 324 -16.95 -51.95 26.90
C ARG A 324 -17.93 -51.23 27.84
N LEU A 325 -18.60 -50.21 27.30
CA LEU A 325 -20.04 -50.23 27.05
C LEU A 325 -20.44 -49.09 26.08
N ARG A 326 -21.20 -49.48 25.04
CA ARG A 326 -22.06 -48.62 24.25
C ARG A 326 -23.32 -48.37 25.07
N VAL A 327 -23.75 -47.11 25.17
CA VAL A 327 -25.08 -46.64 24.76
C VAL A 327 -24.87 -45.26 24.16
#